data_AF-A0A3N5Z1U5-F1
#
_entry.id   AF-A0A3N5Z1U5-F1
#
_cell.length_a   1.000
_cell.length_b   1.000
_cell.length_c   1.000
_cell.angle_alpha   90.00
_cell.angle_beta   90.00
_cell.angle_gamma   90.00
#
_symmetry.space_group_name_H-M   'P 1'
#
loop_
_entity.id
_entity.type
_entity.pdbx_description
1 polymer ?
#
loop_
_entity_poly.entity_id
_entity_poly.type
_entity_poly.pdbx_seq_one_letter_code
_entity_poly.pdbx_strand_id
1 'polypeptide(L)'
;MSEQDKRQEAVVDRRVFLGSGVAVTMAAVGQAAASQAQPAKSKTEHPYNDRTHKAMPTRNLGKTGYQVGIYSLGGQATLEIPGKAKESDAIVNRAIDLGINYIDTAAGYGDGTSETHIGQVIKNRRREVFLASKTNRRTYDESMRLLERSLKNLQTDHLDLWQLHNVQRQDEVDQIFAANGAIKALEKARAEGVVRFLGI
;
A
#
# COMPACT_ATOMS: atom_id res chain seq x y z
N MET A 1 -42.41 -15.77 24.81
CA MET A 1 -42.27 -14.37 24.38
C MET A 1 -40.88 -13.90 24.78
N SER A 2 -39.94 -13.60 23.90
CA SER A 2 -39.84 -13.69 22.45
C SER A 2 -38.34 -13.68 22.12
N GLU A 3 -37.99 -14.36 21.03
CA GLU A 3 -36.76 -14.11 20.28
C GLU A 3 -36.68 -12.63 19.86
N GLN A 4 -35.49 -12.20 19.44
CA GLN A 4 -35.14 -10.91 18.81
C GLN A 4 -34.52 -9.88 19.77
N ASP A 5 -33.20 -9.97 19.94
CA ASP A 5 -32.36 -8.82 19.59
C ASP A 5 -30.93 -9.28 19.25
N LYS A 6 -30.77 -9.76 18.01
CA LYS A 6 -29.48 -9.84 17.31
C LYS A 6 -29.54 -8.82 16.18
N ARG A 7 -28.86 -7.68 16.31
CA ARG A 7 -28.57 -6.74 15.21
C ARG A 7 -27.06 -6.73 15.01
N GLN A 8 -26.56 -7.54 14.08
CA GLN A 8 -26.28 -7.19 12.68
C GLN A 8 -25.13 -6.19 12.54
N GLU A 9 -23.92 -6.76 12.45
CA GLU A 9 -22.75 -6.12 11.86
C GLU A 9 -23.06 -5.76 10.41
N ALA A 10 -22.87 -4.49 10.07
CA ALA A 10 -22.94 -4.01 8.70
C ALA A 10 -21.72 -4.52 7.91
N VAL A 11 -21.90 -5.66 7.25
CA VAL A 11 -21.03 -6.11 6.17
C VAL A 11 -21.26 -5.18 4.98
N VAL A 12 -20.26 -4.37 4.64
CA VAL A 12 -20.27 -3.54 3.43
C VAL A 12 -20.17 -4.48 2.22
N ASP A 13 -21.31 -4.73 1.58
CA ASP A 13 -21.41 -5.51 0.35
C ASP A 13 -20.89 -4.70 -0.86
N ARG A 14 -20.04 -5.34 -1.66
CA ARG A 14 -19.28 -4.79 -2.79
C ARG A 14 -20.13 -4.56 -4.05
N ARG A 15 -21.47 -4.58 -3.95
CA ARG A 15 -22.40 -4.55 -5.09
C ARG A 15 -23.20 -3.26 -5.28
N VAL A 16 -23.03 -2.24 -4.44
CA VAL A 16 -23.86 -1.01 -4.49
C VAL A 16 -23.33 0.08 -5.44
N PHE A 17 -22.44 -0.24 -6.39
CA PHE A 17 -21.94 0.79 -7.34
C PHE A 17 -22.05 0.45 -8.83
N LEU A 18 -22.69 -0.66 -9.20
CA LEU A 18 -22.91 -1.00 -10.61
C LEU A 18 -24.34 -1.52 -10.81
N GLY A 19 -25.29 -0.61 -11.03
CA GLY A 19 -26.64 -1.06 -11.37
C GLY A 19 -27.73 0.00 -11.36
N SER A 20 -27.63 1.04 -12.19
CA SER A 20 -28.78 1.85 -12.58
C SER A 20 -28.48 2.66 -13.83
N GLY A 21 -28.45 1.98 -14.98
CA GLY A 21 -28.54 2.60 -16.30
C GLY A 21 -29.91 2.29 -16.92
N VAL A 22 -30.84 3.25 -16.85
CA VAL A 22 -32.06 3.24 -17.68
C VAL A 22 -31.68 3.83 -19.03
N ALA A 23 -31.85 3.06 -20.11
CA ALA A 23 -31.59 3.51 -21.47
C ALA A 23 -32.74 4.37 -21.98
N VAL A 24 -32.48 5.64 -22.30
CA VAL A 24 -33.31 6.48 -23.16
C VAL A 24 -32.52 6.72 -24.45
N THR A 25 -32.98 6.15 -25.55
CA THR A 25 -32.35 6.28 -26.87
C THR A 25 -32.81 7.58 -27.55
N MET A 26 -31.93 8.56 -27.67
CA MET A 26 -32.02 9.61 -28.69
C MET A 26 -30.76 9.59 -29.54
N ALA A 27 -30.95 9.37 -30.84
CA ALA A 27 -29.89 9.30 -31.83
C ALA A 27 -29.33 10.70 -32.13
N ALA A 28 -28.03 10.89 -31.89
CA ALA A 28 -27.26 11.99 -32.46
C ALA A 28 -25.97 11.39 -33.05
N VAL A 29 -25.82 11.51 -34.37
CA VAL A 29 -24.63 11.07 -35.10
C VAL A 29 -23.52 12.09 -34.87
N GLY A 30 -22.53 11.73 -34.05
CA GLY A 30 -21.29 12.46 -33.87
C GLY A 30 -20.13 11.48 -33.91
N GLN A 31 -19.14 11.72 -34.78
CA GLN A 31 -17.89 10.95 -34.82
C GLN A 31 -17.13 11.15 -33.50
N ALA A 32 -17.28 10.21 -32.57
CA ALA A 32 -16.42 10.12 -31.40
C ALA A 32 -15.19 9.30 -31.80
N ALA A 33 -14.02 9.94 -31.84
CA ALA A 33 -12.76 9.24 -31.86
C ALA A 33 -12.70 8.35 -30.60
N ALA A 34 -12.72 7.03 -30.81
CA ALA A 34 -12.60 6.07 -29.74
C ALA A 34 -11.19 6.17 -29.13
N SER A 35 -11.08 6.94 -28.05
CA SER A 35 -9.92 6.82 -27.15
C SER A 35 -9.98 5.41 -26.57
N GLN A 36 -9.06 4.56 -27.01
CA GLN A 36 -8.88 3.23 -26.43
C GLN A 36 -8.41 3.44 -24.98
N ALA A 37 -9.35 3.42 -24.04
CA ALA A 37 -9.02 3.31 -22.63
C ALA A 37 -8.26 2.00 -22.44
N GLN A 38 -6.97 2.09 -22.08
CA GLN A 38 -6.18 0.92 -21.72
C GLN A 38 -6.87 0.19 -20.57
N PRO A 39 -6.99 -1.16 -20.63
CA PRO A 39 -7.58 -1.92 -19.55
C PRO A 39 -6.81 -1.65 -18.25
N ALA A 40 -7.55 -1.45 -17.15
CA ALA A 40 -6.96 -1.27 -15.84
C ALA A 40 -6.10 -2.50 -15.50
N LYS A 41 -4.77 -2.34 -15.52
CA LYS A 41 -3.81 -3.38 -15.15
C LYS A 41 -4.07 -3.86 -13.71
N SER A 42 -4.01 -5.17 -13.51
CA SER A 42 -4.34 -5.85 -12.27
C SER A 42 -3.47 -5.40 -11.09
N LYS A 43 -4.07 -5.33 -9.88
CA LYS A 43 -3.35 -5.18 -8.59
C LYS A 43 -2.34 -6.30 -8.31
N THR A 44 -2.29 -7.33 -9.14
CA THR A 44 -1.37 -8.46 -9.01
C THR A 44 -0.05 -8.27 -9.76
N GLU A 45 0.04 -7.29 -10.68
CA GLU A 45 1.29 -7.02 -11.40
C GLU A 45 2.29 -6.29 -10.51
N HIS A 46 3.58 -6.64 -10.62
CA HIS A 46 4.64 -5.88 -9.97
C HIS A 46 4.70 -4.46 -10.52
N PRO A 47 5.00 -3.45 -9.67
CA PRO A 47 5.33 -2.13 -10.17
C PRO A 47 6.55 -2.21 -11.09
N TYR A 48 6.69 -1.27 -12.00
CA TYR A 48 7.77 -1.24 -12.97
C TYR A 48 8.22 0.20 -13.23
N ASN A 49 9.52 0.41 -13.10
CA ASN A 49 10.21 1.64 -13.49
C ASN A 49 11.19 1.28 -14.62
N ASP A 50 10.94 1.81 -15.81
CA ASP A 50 11.70 1.55 -17.02
C ASP A 50 13.17 2.01 -16.93
N ARG A 51 13.47 2.93 -16.01
CA ARG A 51 14.81 3.49 -15.79
C ARG A 51 15.69 2.57 -14.96
N THR A 52 15.14 1.72 -14.10
CA THR A 52 15.90 0.99 -13.07
C THR A 52 17.05 0.17 -13.65
N HIS A 53 16.79 -0.65 -14.67
CA HIS A 53 17.81 -1.54 -15.25
C HIS A 53 18.92 -0.81 -16.00
N LYS A 54 18.69 0.44 -16.41
CA LYS A 54 19.71 1.30 -17.03
C LYS A 54 20.51 2.07 -15.98
N ALA A 55 19.89 2.40 -14.85
CA ALA A 55 20.48 3.22 -13.81
C ALA A 55 21.38 2.42 -12.86
N MET A 56 21.01 1.17 -12.54
CA MET A 56 21.77 0.33 -11.61
C MET A 56 21.50 -1.17 -11.81
N PRO A 57 22.42 -2.05 -11.35
CA PRO A 57 22.14 -3.48 -11.27
C PRO A 57 20.91 -3.78 -10.42
N THR A 58 20.20 -4.86 -10.74
CA THR A 58 19.04 -5.34 -9.99
C THR A 58 19.28 -6.73 -9.42
N ARG A 59 18.55 -7.09 -8.35
CA ARG A 59 18.52 -8.42 -7.76
C ARG A 59 17.09 -8.83 -7.46
N ASN A 60 16.81 -10.13 -7.49
CA ASN A 60 15.54 -10.65 -7.00
C ASN A 60 15.40 -10.39 -5.49
N LEU A 61 14.28 -9.79 -5.09
CA LEU A 61 13.91 -9.68 -3.69
C LEU A 61 13.37 -11.03 -3.20
N GLY A 62 14.28 -11.89 -2.74
CA GLY A 62 13.95 -13.25 -2.29
C GLY A 62 13.17 -14.04 -3.35
N LYS A 63 12.03 -14.61 -2.93
CA LYS A 63 11.13 -15.40 -3.81
C LYS A 63 9.96 -14.60 -4.37
N THR A 64 9.98 -13.26 -4.27
CA THR A 64 8.88 -12.41 -4.75
C THR A 64 8.81 -12.32 -6.28
N GLY A 65 9.91 -12.64 -6.96
CA GLY A 65 10.08 -12.39 -8.39
C GLY A 65 10.23 -10.91 -8.76
N TYR A 66 10.27 -10.00 -7.77
CA TYR A 66 10.51 -8.58 -8.01
C TYR A 66 12.00 -8.29 -8.12
N GLN A 67 12.41 -7.61 -9.20
CA GLN A 67 13.80 -7.17 -9.38
C GLN A 67 13.99 -5.78 -8.78
N VAL A 68 14.59 -5.71 -7.60
CA VAL A 68 14.90 -4.45 -6.91
C VAL A 68 16.28 -3.94 -7.32
N GLY A 69 16.42 -2.63 -7.51
CA GLY A 69 17.73 -1.99 -7.69
C GLY A 69 18.63 -2.22 -6.47
N ILE A 70 19.95 -2.21 -6.65
CA ILE A 70 20.89 -2.36 -5.53
C ILE A 70 20.83 -1.22 -4.50
N TYR A 71 20.16 -0.11 -4.84
CA TYR A 71 19.82 0.98 -3.91
C TYR A 71 18.31 1.13 -3.78
N SER A 72 17.88 1.62 -2.63
CA SER A 72 16.48 1.86 -2.27
C SER A 72 16.35 3.18 -1.50
N LEU A 73 15.15 3.76 -1.45
CA LEU A 73 14.89 4.95 -0.64
C LEU A 73 14.28 4.55 0.70
N GLY A 74 14.97 4.87 1.79
CA GLY A 74 14.44 4.77 3.15
C GLY A 74 13.64 6.02 3.54
N GLY A 75 12.56 5.82 4.30
CA GLY A 75 11.60 6.86 4.69
C GLY A 75 11.95 7.61 5.98
N GLN A 76 13.10 7.33 6.60
CA GLN A 76 13.59 8.07 7.76
C GLN A 76 14.32 9.37 7.33
N ALA A 77 14.92 10.07 8.30
CA ALA A 77 15.65 11.33 8.10
C ALA A 77 14.74 12.45 7.57
N THR A 78 15.03 13.06 6.43
CA THR A 78 14.26 14.22 5.94
C THR A 78 12.77 13.91 5.78
N LEU A 79 12.43 12.68 5.39
CA LEU A 79 11.05 12.30 5.06
C LEU A 79 10.15 12.23 6.31
N GLU A 80 10.70 11.95 7.48
CA GLU A 80 9.93 11.79 8.72
C GLU A 80 9.82 13.09 9.56
N ILE A 81 10.38 14.20 9.08
CA ILE A 81 10.41 15.47 9.82
C ILE A 81 9.21 16.35 9.42
N PRO A 82 8.30 16.72 10.34
CA PRO A 82 7.20 17.64 10.04
C PRO A 82 7.71 18.97 9.46
N GLY A 83 6.99 19.52 8.49
CA GLY A 83 7.37 20.77 7.81
C GLY A 83 8.38 20.60 6.67
N LYS A 84 8.83 19.38 6.36
CA LYS A 84 9.73 19.07 5.24
C LYS A 84 9.05 18.47 4.02
N ALA A 85 7.76 18.76 3.82
CA ALA A 85 6.97 18.19 2.73
C ALA A 85 7.56 18.50 1.35
N LYS A 86 8.03 19.73 1.12
CA LYS A 86 8.59 20.15 -0.18
C LYS A 86 9.92 19.45 -0.46
N GLU A 87 10.80 19.38 0.53
CA GLU A 87 12.09 18.68 0.39
C GLU A 87 11.86 17.18 0.21
N SER A 88 10.91 16.59 0.94
CA SER A 88 10.55 15.18 0.83
C SER A 88 9.99 14.84 -0.56
N ASP A 89 9.09 15.68 -1.09
CA ASP A 89 8.57 15.53 -2.45
C ASP A 89 9.71 15.53 -3.48
N ALA A 90 10.63 16.49 -3.39
CA ALA A 90 11.78 16.58 -4.27
C ALA A 90 12.70 15.34 -4.17
N ILE A 91 12.97 14.85 -2.95
CA ILE A 91 13.79 13.66 -2.73
C ILE A 91 13.12 12.42 -3.34
N VAL A 92 11.84 12.18 -3.07
CA VAL A 92 11.12 10.99 -3.54
C VAL A 92 11.03 11.00 -5.07
N ASN A 93 10.63 12.13 -5.68
CA ASN A 93 10.60 12.24 -7.14
C ASN A 93 11.97 12.01 -7.76
N ARG A 94 13.01 12.65 -7.23
CA ARG A 94 14.37 12.51 -7.75
C ARG A 94 14.89 11.08 -7.63
N ALA A 95 14.60 10.39 -6.53
CA ALA A 95 14.99 9.00 -6.34
C ALA A 95 14.37 8.09 -7.41
N ILE A 96 13.06 8.21 -7.67
CA ILE A 96 12.37 7.41 -8.69
C ILE A 96 12.91 7.72 -10.09
N ASP A 97 13.18 9.01 -10.38
CA ASP A 97 13.74 9.43 -11.67
C ASP A 97 15.18 8.91 -11.89
N LEU A 98 15.93 8.68 -10.81
CA LEU A 98 17.24 8.03 -10.80
C LEU A 98 17.15 6.50 -10.87
N GLY A 99 15.96 5.93 -11.01
CA GLY A 99 15.76 4.49 -11.16
C GLY A 99 15.54 3.72 -9.87
N ILE A 100 15.38 4.39 -8.71
CA ILE A 100 14.92 3.72 -7.49
C ILE A 100 13.52 3.16 -7.73
N ASN A 101 13.35 1.87 -7.43
CA ASN A 101 12.09 1.16 -7.59
C ASN A 101 11.64 0.45 -6.31
N TYR A 102 12.22 0.79 -5.16
CA TYR A 102 11.79 0.29 -3.86
C TYR A 102 11.88 1.43 -2.84
N ILE A 103 10.77 1.65 -2.14
CA ILE A 103 10.64 2.67 -1.10
C ILE A 103 10.17 2.00 0.18
N ASP A 104 10.92 2.22 1.25
CA ASP A 104 10.63 1.71 2.58
C ASP A 104 10.18 2.84 3.49
N THR A 105 9.10 2.63 4.25
CA THR A 105 8.68 3.53 5.33
C THR A 105 8.11 2.73 6.49
N ALA A 106 7.51 3.37 7.49
CA ALA A 106 6.80 2.74 8.58
C ALA A 106 5.80 3.72 9.20
N ALA A 107 4.71 3.19 9.75
CA ALA A 107 3.73 3.99 10.49
C ALA A 107 4.33 4.72 11.72
N GLY A 108 5.50 4.25 12.21
CA GLY A 108 6.22 4.88 13.31
C GLY A 108 7.20 5.99 12.91
N TYR A 109 7.54 6.15 11.61
CA TYR A 109 8.49 7.17 11.18
C TYR A 109 7.83 8.56 11.19
N GLY A 110 8.23 9.39 12.15
CA GLY A 110 7.63 10.69 12.41
C GLY A 110 6.12 10.62 12.71
N ASP A 111 5.67 9.56 13.40
CA ASP A 111 4.25 9.25 13.62
C ASP A 111 3.38 9.33 12.34
N GLY A 112 3.88 8.73 11.25
CA GLY A 112 3.19 8.71 9.97
C GLY A 112 3.47 9.92 9.08
N THR A 113 4.33 10.86 9.51
CA THR A 113 4.80 11.97 8.67
C THR A 113 5.51 11.45 7.42
N SER A 114 6.36 10.43 7.56
CA SER A 114 7.05 9.80 6.44
C SER A 114 6.07 9.24 5.40
N GLU A 115 5.08 8.47 5.85
CA GLU A 115 4.03 7.93 5.00
C GLU A 115 3.23 9.04 4.29
N THR A 116 2.92 10.13 5.00
CA THR A 116 2.18 11.26 4.45
C THR A 116 2.98 11.98 3.35
N HIS A 117 4.27 12.23 3.58
CA HIS A 117 5.15 12.86 2.59
C HIS A 117 5.37 11.98 1.37
N ILE A 118 5.66 10.69 1.57
CA ILE A 118 5.80 9.71 0.48
C ILE A 118 4.49 9.61 -0.32
N GLY A 119 3.35 9.58 0.38
CA GLY A 119 2.02 9.47 -0.23
C GLY A 119 1.70 10.57 -1.24
N GLN A 120 2.22 11.79 -1.04
CA GLN A 120 2.01 12.90 -1.99
C GLN A 120 2.59 12.62 -3.37
N VAL A 121 3.69 11.86 -3.45
CA VAL A 121 4.31 11.46 -4.71
C VAL A 121 3.71 10.14 -5.21
N ILE A 122 3.53 9.17 -4.30
CA ILE A 122 3.06 7.82 -4.64
C ILE A 122 1.69 7.82 -5.31
N LYS A 123 0.76 8.70 -4.91
CA LYS A 123 -0.58 8.75 -5.53
C LYS A 123 -0.55 8.85 -7.06
N ASN A 124 0.52 9.46 -7.62
CA ASN A 124 0.70 9.62 -9.06
C ASN A 124 1.75 8.65 -9.65
N ARG A 125 2.55 7.99 -8.81
CA ARG A 125 3.71 7.16 -9.22
C ARG A 125 3.68 5.74 -8.65
N ARG A 126 2.53 5.30 -8.11
CA ARG A 126 2.38 4.01 -7.41
C ARG A 126 2.86 2.82 -8.23
N ARG A 127 2.73 2.90 -9.55
CA ARG A 127 3.12 1.86 -10.50
C ARG A 127 4.63 1.78 -10.74
N GLU A 128 5.43 2.73 -10.28
CA GLU A 128 6.88 2.76 -10.52
C GLU A 128 7.69 2.15 -9.38
N VAL A 129 7.10 1.96 -8.19
CA VAL A 129 7.84 1.53 -7.01
C VAL A 129 7.18 0.40 -6.25
N PHE A 130 8.01 -0.50 -5.74
CA PHE A 130 7.65 -1.47 -4.72
C PHE A 130 7.63 -0.77 -3.36
N LEU A 131 6.44 -0.67 -2.76
CA LEU A 131 6.20 0.14 -1.58
C LEU A 131 6.04 -0.75 -0.35
N ALA A 132 6.95 -0.56 0.62
CA ALA A 132 6.94 -1.25 1.90
C ALA A 132 6.56 -0.30 3.04
N SER A 133 5.72 -0.77 3.95
CA SER A 133 5.51 -0.14 5.26
C SER A 133 5.55 -1.20 6.37
N LYS A 134 5.42 -0.78 7.64
CA LYS A 134 5.58 -1.64 8.80
C LYS A 134 4.58 -1.29 9.89
N THR A 135 4.16 -2.30 10.66
CA THR A 135 3.41 -2.13 11.90
C THR A 135 4.31 -2.39 13.11
N ASN A 136 4.25 -1.51 14.10
CA ASN A 136 4.85 -1.74 15.43
C ASN A 136 3.81 -2.20 16.45
N ARG A 137 2.58 -2.52 16.03
CA ARG A 137 1.54 -3.08 16.89
C ARG A 137 1.67 -4.60 16.95
N ARG A 138 1.18 -5.19 18.04
CA ARG A 138 1.33 -6.62 18.36
C ARG A 138 0.01 -7.37 18.39
N THR A 139 -1.11 -6.66 18.42
CA THR A 139 -2.46 -7.24 18.32
C THR A 139 -3.04 -7.07 16.92
N TYR A 140 -4.05 -7.90 16.61
CA TYR A 140 -4.80 -7.89 15.37
C TYR A 140 -5.46 -6.52 15.11
N ASP A 141 -6.31 -6.06 16.05
CA ASP A 141 -7.12 -4.85 15.88
C ASP A 141 -6.25 -3.60 15.71
N GLU A 142 -5.20 -3.47 16.52
CA GLU A 142 -4.30 -2.33 16.44
C GLU A 142 -3.51 -2.32 15.12
N SER A 143 -3.09 -3.50 14.65
CA SER A 143 -2.36 -3.60 13.38
C SER A 143 -3.27 -3.28 12.18
N MET A 144 -4.53 -3.73 12.19
CA MET A 144 -5.49 -3.41 11.12
C MET A 144 -5.82 -1.91 11.09
N ARG A 145 -6.09 -1.29 12.24
CA ARG A 145 -6.31 0.17 12.32
C ARG A 145 -5.09 0.95 11.84
N LEU A 146 -3.89 0.48 12.19
CA LEU A 146 -2.65 1.12 11.76
C LEU A 146 -2.45 0.97 10.24
N LEU A 147 -2.75 -0.19 9.67
CA LEU A 147 -2.69 -0.41 8.21
C LEU A 147 -3.63 0.54 7.46
N GLU A 148 -4.87 0.71 7.92
CA GLU A 148 -5.83 1.66 7.33
C GLU A 148 -5.29 3.10 7.35
N ARG A 149 -4.69 3.51 8.48
CA ARG A 149 -4.01 4.81 8.61
C ARG A 149 -2.86 4.93 7.62
N SER A 150 -2.01 3.91 7.53
CA SER A 150 -0.86 3.87 6.61
C SER A 150 -1.29 4.00 5.15
N LEU A 151 -2.31 3.25 4.72
CA LEU A 151 -2.83 3.31 3.35
C LEU A 151 -3.42 4.69 3.03
N LYS A 152 -4.13 5.29 3.98
CA LYS A 152 -4.64 6.67 3.85
C LYS A 152 -3.50 7.68 3.70
N ASN A 153 -2.47 7.60 4.54
CA ASN A 153 -1.31 8.50 4.50
C ASN A 153 -0.55 8.35 3.17
N LEU A 154 -0.32 7.11 2.75
CA LEU A 154 0.38 6.76 1.51
C LEU A 154 -0.45 6.99 0.24
N GLN A 155 -1.74 7.31 0.38
CA GLN A 155 -2.67 7.55 -0.73
C GLN A 155 -2.67 6.40 -1.75
N THR A 156 -2.68 5.17 -1.24
CA THR A 156 -2.71 3.93 -2.02
C THR A 156 -3.69 2.95 -1.38
N ASP A 157 -4.21 2.02 -2.15
CA ASP A 157 -5.13 0.98 -1.68
C ASP A 157 -4.43 -0.36 -1.38
N HIS A 158 -3.12 -0.44 -1.58
CA HIS A 158 -2.33 -1.63 -1.30
C HIS A 158 -0.84 -1.32 -1.02
N LEU A 159 -0.19 -2.24 -0.30
CA LEU A 159 1.26 -2.31 -0.12
C LEU A 159 1.84 -3.53 -0.84
N ASP A 160 3.06 -3.40 -1.33
CA ASP A 160 3.78 -4.56 -1.86
C ASP A 160 4.32 -5.42 -0.71
N LEU A 161 4.77 -4.80 0.38
CA LEU A 161 5.29 -5.50 1.56
C LEU A 161 4.82 -4.82 2.86
N TRP A 162 4.34 -5.62 3.81
CA TRP A 162 4.03 -5.17 5.16
C TRP A 162 4.75 -6.00 6.22
N GLN A 163 5.42 -5.32 7.16
CA GLN A 163 6.40 -5.96 8.04
C GLN A 163 6.09 -5.74 9.53
N LEU A 164 6.49 -6.71 10.36
CA LEU A 164 6.47 -6.62 11.83
C LEU A 164 7.68 -5.84 12.34
N HIS A 165 7.50 -4.56 12.62
CA HIS A 165 8.60 -3.65 12.91
C HIS A 165 9.21 -3.86 14.30
N ASN A 166 10.55 -3.88 14.37
CA ASN A 166 11.35 -3.76 15.60
C ASN A 166 10.91 -4.75 16.69
N VAL A 167 10.82 -6.03 16.34
CA VAL A 167 10.59 -7.11 17.30
C VAL A 167 11.89 -7.40 18.01
N GLN A 168 11.94 -7.18 19.33
CA GLN A 168 13.18 -7.25 20.10
C GLN A 168 13.16 -8.31 21.20
N ARG A 169 11.97 -8.70 21.67
CA ARG A 169 11.83 -9.59 22.83
C ARG A 169 10.92 -10.78 22.56
N GLN A 170 11.13 -11.86 23.30
CA GLN A 170 10.35 -13.08 23.18
C GLN A 170 8.86 -12.88 23.52
N ASP A 171 8.55 -12.05 24.52
CA ASP A 171 7.15 -11.74 24.87
C ASP A 171 6.40 -11.03 23.74
N GLU A 172 7.10 -10.24 22.92
CA GLU A 172 6.51 -9.63 21.73
C GLU A 172 6.22 -10.67 20.64
N VAL A 173 7.12 -11.65 20.47
CA VAL A 173 6.90 -12.78 19.56
C VAL A 173 5.67 -13.56 20.02
N ASP A 174 5.60 -13.92 21.31
CA ASP A 174 4.47 -14.66 21.86
C ASP A 174 3.15 -13.90 21.65
N GLN A 175 3.14 -12.59 21.84
CA GLN A 175 1.97 -11.74 21.59
C GLN A 175 1.60 -11.67 20.09
N ILE A 176 2.58 -11.56 19.19
CA ILE A 176 2.36 -11.52 17.73
C ILE A 176 1.66 -12.79 17.24
N PHE A 177 2.01 -13.94 17.81
CA PHE A 177 1.49 -15.26 17.41
C PHE A 177 0.32 -15.76 18.27
N ALA A 178 -0.12 -15.00 19.28
CA ALA A 178 -1.31 -15.31 20.07
C ALA A 178 -2.60 -15.32 19.22
N ALA A 179 -3.69 -15.81 19.79
CA ALA A 179 -4.98 -15.94 19.10
C ALA A 179 -5.50 -14.62 18.50
N ASN A 180 -5.22 -13.48 19.15
CA ASN A 180 -5.53 -12.14 18.70
C ASN A 180 -4.28 -11.35 18.24
N GLY A 181 -3.21 -12.06 17.89
CA GLY A 181 -1.91 -11.47 17.56
C GLY A 181 -1.84 -10.82 16.18
N ALA A 182 -0.85 -9.95 16.00
CA ALA A 182 -0.64 -9.19 14.76
C ALA A 182 -0.44 -10.08 13.53
N ILE A 183 0.06 -11.32 13.68
CA ILE A 183 0.23 -12.22 12.53
C ILE A 183 -1.10 -12.47 11.81
N LYS A 184 -2.23 -12.53 12.55
CA LYS A 184 -3.56 -12.72 11.98
C LYS A 184 -4.00 -11.53 11.13
N ALA A 185 -3.58 -10.31 11.50
CA ALA A 185 -3.85 -9.11 10.71
C ALA A 185 -3.05 -9.14 9.40
N LEU A 186 -1.76 -9.51 9.46
CA LEU A 186 -0.90 -9.66 8.29
C LEU A 186 -1.43 -10.73 7.32
N GLU A 187 -1.80 -11.90 7.85
CA GLU A 187 -2.38 -13.00 7.07
C GLU A 187 -3.69 -12.59 6.38
N LYS A 188 -4.58 -11.89 7.10
CA LYS A 188 -5.84 -11.36 6.54
C LYS A 188 -5.58 -10.32 5.45
N ALA A 189 -4.73 -9.32 5.72
CA ALA A 189 -4.43 -8.27 4.75
C ALA A 189 -3.83 -8.84 3.46
N ARG A 190 -3.03 -9.91 3.57
CA ARG A 190 -2.53 -10.66 2.41
C ARG A 190 -3.63 -11.42 1.69
N ALA A 191 -4.45 -12.17 2.42
CA ALA A 191 -5.55 -12.95 1.83
C ALA A 191 -6.57 -12.05 1.08
N GLU A 192 -6.75 -10.82 1.53
CA GLU A 192 -7.63 -9.83 0.90
C GLU A 192 -6.98 -9.05 -0.24
N GLY A 193 -5.69 -9.27 -0.52
CA GLY A 193 -4.94 -8.60 -1.58
C GLY A 193 -4.59 -7.13 -1.27
N VAL A 194 -4.77 -6.69 -0.03
CA VAL A 194 -4.34 -5.35 0.45
C VAL A 194 -2.83 -5.29 0.59
N VAL A 195 -2.20 -6.41 0.94
CA VAL A 195 -0.74 -6.54 1.05
C VAL A 195 -0.29 -7.73 0.22
N ARG A 196 0.77 -7.58 -0.60
CA ARG A 196 1.25 -8.69 -1.43
C ARG A 196 2.18 -9.65 -0.67
N PHE A 197 3.16 -9.10 0.05
CA PHE A 197 4.16 -9.87 0.79
C PHE A 197 4.22 -9.46 2.25
N LEU A 198 4.69 -10.37 3.10
CA LEU A 198 4.82 -10.18 4.54
C LEU A 198 6.29 -10.29 4.94
N GLY A 199 6.71 -9.52 5.95
CA GLY A 199 8.07 -9.56 6.47
C GLY A 199 8.15 -9.23 7.97
N ILE A 200 9.38 -9.10 8.45
CA ILE A 200 9.74 -8.68 9.82
C ILE A 200 10.85 -7.63 9.73
#